data_AF-A0A2E1TZM5-F1
#
_entry.id   AF-A0A2E1TZM5-F1
#
_cell.length_a   1.000
_cell.length_b   1.000
_cell.length_c   1.000
_cell.angle_alpha   90.00
_cell.angle_beta   90.00
_cell.angle_gamma   90.00
#
_symmetry.space_group_name_H-M   'P 1'
#
loop_
_entity.id
_entity.type
_entity.pdbx_description
1 polymer ?
#
loop_
_entity_poly.entity_id
_entity_poly.type
_entity_poly.pdbx_seq_one_letter_code
_entity_poly.pdbx_strand_id
1 'polypeptide(L)'
;VRGSDLIESTPRQIYLQNLLGLRTPDYAHIPIAVNNQDTKLSKQSFSPGIEAKDGSILIFKSLKFLGQNPPKSLTAAPVREQLQWAISNWDIHAVPKLANIRETSLTEE
;
A
#
# COMPACT_ATOMS: atom_id res chain seq x y z
N VAL A 1 -6.59 5.83 -5.76
CA VAL A 1 -5.83 4.63 -5.36
C VAL A 1 -6.38 4.11 -4.04
N ARG A 2 -6.60 2.80 -3.88
CA ARG A 2 -7.13 2.18 -2.65
C ARG A 2 -6.79 0.68 -2.57
N GLY A 3 -7.10 0.03 -1.45
CA GLY A 3 -6.88 -1.42 -1.29
C GLY A 3 -7.74 -2.29 -2.23
N SER A 4 -7.23 -3.46 -2.59
CA SER A 4 -7.90 -4.48 -3.43
C SER A 4 -9.21 -4.99 -2.84
N ASP A 5 -9.41 -4.88 -1.53
CA ASP A 5 -10.65 -5.22 -0.83
C ASP A 5 -11.87 -4.40 -1.30
N LEU A 6 -11.64 -3.26 -1.96
CA LEU A 6 -12.70 -2.40 -2.48
C LEU A 6 -12.97 -2.59 -3.98
N ILE A 7 -12.33 -3.57 -4.63
CA ILE A 7 -12.43 -3.75 -6.08
C ILE A 7 -13.89 -3.99 -6.52
N GLU A 8 -14.62 -4.84 -5.80
CA GLU A 8 -16.02 -5.19 -6.06
C GLU A 8 -16.99 -4.02 -5.88
N SER A 9 -16.62 -3.01 -5.10
CA SER A 9 -17.43 -1.79 -4.95
C SER A 9 -17.27 -0.85 -6.14
N THR A 10 -16.18 -0.95 -6.91
CA THR A 10 -15.85 -0.03 -8.01
C THR A 10 -16.92 0.02 -9.09
N PRO A 11 -17.42 -1.10 -9.64
CA PRO A 11 -18.43 -1.04 -10.71
C PRO A 11 -19.72 -0.37 -10.25
N ARG A 12 -20.16 -0.63 -9.01
CA ARG A 12 -21.36 0.01 -8.44
C ARG A 12 -21.16 1.52 -8.25
N GLN A 13 -19.99 1.94 -7.81
CA GLN A 13 -19.64 3.36 -7.66
C GLN A 13 -19.58 4.07 -9.01
N ILE A 14 -19.01 3.45 -10.05
CA ILE A 14 -18.99 3.98 -11.41
C ILE A 14 -20.42 4.11 -11.95
N TYR A 15 -21.24 3.08 -11.78
CA TYR A 15 -22.64 3.11 -12.21
C TYR A 15 -23.40 4.27 -11.57
N LEU A 16 -23.25 4.47 -10.25
CA LEU A 16 -23.87 5.58 -9.55
C LEU A 16 -23.36 6.95 -10.04
N GLN A 17 -22.05 7.08 -10.29
CA GLN A 17 -21.49 8.32 -10.85
C GLN A 17 -22.10 8.66 -12.21
N ASN A 18 -22.27 7.66 -13.07
CA ASN A 18 -22.88 7.85 -14.39
C ASN A 18 -24.34 8.32 -14.27
N LEU A 19 -25.13 7.73 -13.35
CA LEU A 19 -26.51 8.16 -13.10
C LEU A 19 -26.59 9.61 -12.59
N LEU A 20 -25.60 10.04 -11.82
CA LEU A 20 -25.52 11.39 -11.27
C LEU A 20 -24.85 12.40 -12.22
N GLY A 21 -24.42 11.98 -13.42
CA GLY A 21 -23.70 12.85 -14.36
C GLY A 21 -22.32 13.30 -13.87
N LEU A 22 -21.71 12.55 -12.95
CA LEU A 22 -20.39 12.85 -12.39
C LEU A 22 -19.28 12.25 -13.25
N ARG A 23 -18.11 12.90 -13.26
CA ARG A 23 -16.92 12.37 -13.92
C ARG A 23 -16.42 11.11 -13.20
N THR A 24 -16.14 10.05 -13.98
CA THR A 24 -15.45 8.86 -13.48
C THR A 24 -13.94 9.12 -13.30
N PRO A 25 -13.37 8.91 -12.09
CA PRO A 25 -11.94 9.03 -11.87
C PRO A 25 -11.19 7.77 -12.33
N ASP A 26 -9.88 7.88 -12.48
CA ASP A 26 -9.01 6.72 -12.67
C ASP A 26 -8.87 5.92 -11.37
N TYR A 27 -8.97 4.59 -11.46
CA TYR A 27 -8.86 3.68 -10.33
C TYR A 27 -7.57 2.88 -10.38
N ALA A 28 -6.94 2.75 -9.22
CA ALA A 28 -5.88 1.78 -8.97
C ALA A 28 -6.17 1.08 -7.65
N HIS A 29 -6.02 -0.25 -7.66
CA HIS A 29 -6.21 -1.10 -6.50
C HIS A 29 -4.86 -1.72 -6.13
N ILE A 30 -4.38 -1.45 -4.93
CA ILE A 30 -3.11 -1.97 -4.42
C ILE A 30 -3.36 -3.20 -3.53
N PRO A 31 -2.40 -4.12 -3.43
CA PRO A 31 -2.53 -5.30 -2.57
C PRO A 31 -2.80 -4.91 -1.11
N ILE A 32 -3.58 -5.73 -0.42
CA ILE A 32 -3.75 -5.61 1.04
C ILE A 32 -2.75 -6.50 1.77
N ALA A 33 -2.26 -6.01 2.90
CA ALA A 33 -1.41 -6.82 3.78
C ALA A 33 -2.28 -7.82 4.55
N VAL A 34 -1.88 -9.09 4.53
CA VAL A 34 -2.53 -10.19 5.25
C VAL A 34 -1.54 -10.90 6.17
N ASN A 35 -2.05 -11.50 7.24
CA ASN A 35 -1.25 -12.37 8.10
C ASN A 35 -0.98 -13.72 7.42
N ASN A 36 -0.25 -14.62 8.11
CA ASN A 36 0.08 -15.95 7.59
C ASN A 36 -1.14 -16.88 7.38
N GLN A 37 -2.30 -16.52 7.91
CA GLN A 37 -3.57 -17.21 7.72
C GLN A 37 -4.46 -16.52 6.67
N ASP A 38 -3.86 -15.67 5.82
CA ASP A 38 -4.53 -14.88 4.78
C ASP A 38 -5.67 -13.98 5.29
N THR A 39 -5.63 -13.65 6.59
CA THR A 39 -6.57 -12.73 7.23
C THR A 39 -6.04 -11.30 7.14
N LYS A 40 -6.90 -10.37 6.72
CA LYS A 40 -6.57 -8.94 6.58
C LYS A 40 -6.03 -8.39 7.90
N LEU A 41 -4.88 -7.70 7.82
CA LEU A 41 -4.40 -6.88 8.93
C LEU A 41 -5.33 -5.69 9.10
N SER A 42 -6.01 -5.61 10.24
CA SER A 42 -7.00 -4.60 10.54
C SER A 42 -6.88 -4.18 11.99
N LYS A 43 -7.48 -3.04 12.35
CA LYS A 43 -7.60 -2.63 13.75
C LYS A 43 -8.34 -3.66 14.61
N GLN A 44 -9.18 -4.51 14.00
CA GLN A 44 -9.87 -5.61 14.67
C GLN A 44 -8.97 -6.85 14.85
N SER A 45 -7.88 -6.95 14.08
CA SER A 45 -6.92 -8.06 14.11
C SER A 45 -5.82 -7.91 15.18
N PHE A 46 -5.97 -6.97 16.13
CA PHE A 46 -4.96 -6.60 17.14
C PHE A 46 -3.58 -6.25 16.54
N SER A 47 -3.54 -5.73 15.32
CA SER A 47 -2.29 -5.24 14.73
C SER A 47 -1.71 -4.12 15.61
N PRO A 48 -0.39 -4.12 15.91
CA PRO A 48 0.24 -3.06 16.66
C PRO A 48 -0.06 -1.69 16.04
N GLY A 49 -0.25 -0.68 16.88
CA GLY A 49 -0.34 0.70 16.42
C GLY A 49 0.96 1.13 15.74
N ILE A 50 0.86 2.06 14.80
CA ILE A 50 2.04 2.70 14.20
C ILE A 50 2.57 3.73 15.19
N GLU A 51 3.82 3.58 15.61
CA GLU A 51 4.52 4.59 16.41
C GLU A 51 5.40 5.47 15.53
N ALA A 52 5.42 6.78 15.80
CA ALA A 52 6.19 7.73 14.98
C ALA A 52 7.70 7.44 14.97
N LYS A 53 8.22 6.86 16.06
CA LYS A 53 9.64 6.47 16.18
C LYS A 53 10.05 5.40 15.16
N ASP A 54 9.10 4.58 14.70
CA ASP A 54 9.33 3.49 13.75
C ASP A 54 9.11 3.94 12.29
N GLY A 55 8.77 5.21 12.07
CA GLY A 55 8.35 5.74 10.77
C GLY A 55 9.33 5.49 9.64
N SER A 56 10.64 5.69 9.86
CA SER A 56 11.67 5.42 8.85
C SER A 56 11.72 3.94 8.45
N ILE A 57 11.60 3.02 9.42
CA ILE A 57 11.62 1.58 9.13
C ILE A 57 10.33 1.18 8.39
N LEU A 58 9.19 1.69 8.84
CA LEU A 58 7.88 1.36 8.28
C LEU A 58 7.70 1.89 6.86
N ILE A 59 8.21 3.09 6.54
CA ILE A 59 8.16 3.63 5.18
C ILE A 59 9.03 2.81 4.24
N PHE A 60 10.27 2.49 4.61
CA PHE A 60 11.14 1.65 3.80
C PHE A 60 10.49 0.29 3.52
N LYS A 61 9.93 -0.37 4.55
CA LYS A 61 9.19 -1.63 4.39
C LYS A 61 7.97 -1.47 3.48
N SER A 62 7.23 -0.37 3.60
CA SER A 62 6.07 -0.10 2.75
C SER A 62 6.46 0.11 1.29
N LEU A 63 7.60 0.75 1.01
CA LEU A 63 8.10 0.90 -0.35
C LEU A 63 8.43 -0.47 -0.97
N LYS A 64 9.15 -1.33 -0.23
CA LYS A 64 9.44 -2.70 -0.65
C LYS A 64 8.15 -3.52 -0.85
N PHE A 65 7.18 -3.40 0.06
CA PHE A 65 5.86 -4.03 -0.07
C PHE A 65 5.15 -3.67 -1.37
N LEU A 66 5.23 -2.39 -1.73
CA LEU A 66 4.64 -1.84 -2.95
C LEU A 66 5.50 -2.10 -4.20
N GLY A 67 6.45 -3.04 -4.13
CA GLY A 67 7.32 -3.42 -5.24
C GLY A 67 8.30 -2.34 -5.68
N GLN A 68 8.44 -1.26 -4.91
CA GLN A 68 9.43 -0.22 -5.19
C GLN A 68 10.83 -0.75 -4.82
N ASN A 69 11.86 -0.21 -5.47
CA ASN A 69 13.26 -0.61 -5.27
C ASN A 69 14.11 0.48 -4.58
N PRO A 70 13.81 0.87 -3.32
CA PRO A 70 14.64 1.83 -2.60
C PRO A 70 16.04 1.28 -2.34
N PRO A 71 17.10 2.11 -2.45
CA PRO A 71 18.44 1.68 -2.10
C PRO A 71 18.52 1.36 -0.60
N LYS A 72 19.29 0.34 -0.22
CA LYS A 72 19.42 -0.10 1.19
C LYS A 72 19.92 1.00 2.14
N SER A 73 20.66 1.99 1.63
CA SER A 73 21.08 3.16 2.40
C SER A 73 19.90 4.01 2.90
N LEU A 74 18.75 3.94 2.22
CA LEU A 74 17.56 4.71 2.55
C LEU A 74 16.88 4.23 3.83
N THR A 75 17.11 2.99 4.27
CA THR A 75 16.51 2.43 5.50
C THR A 75 16.83 3.27 6.74
N ALA A 76 18.05 3.82 6.82
CA ALA A 76 18.49 4.65 7.94
C ALA A 76 18.19 6.15 7.74
N ALA A 77 17.66 6.54 6.58
CA ALA A 77 17.39 7.94 6.27
C ALA A 77 16.15 8.45 7.04
N PRO A 78 16.08 9.75 7.35
CA PRO A 78 14.90 10.36 7.95
C PRO A 78 13.66 10.17 7.06
N VAL A 79 12.48 10.04 7.68
CA VAL A 79 11.17 9.93 7.00
C VAL A 79 11.04 10.88 5.80
N ARG A 80 11.44 12.14 5.98
CA ARG A 80 11.36 13.17 4.92
C ARG A 80 12.14 12.78 3.68
N GLU A 81 13.36 12.29 3.84
CA GLU A 81 14.23 11.89 2.75
C GLU A 81 13.69 10.64 2.05
N GLN A 82 13.18 9.67 2.82
CA GLN A 82 12.56 8.48 2.26
C GLN A 82 11.33 8.82 1.40
N LEU A 83 10.47 9.72 1.89
CA LEU A 83 9.29 10.18 1.15
C LEU A 83 9.69 11.00 -0.08
N GLN A 84 10.73 11.83 0.00
CA GLN A 84 11.24 12.56 -1.16
C GLN A 84 11.76 11.61 -2.23
N TRP A 85 12.55 10.60 -1.84
CA TRP A 85 12.98 9.54 -2.76
C TRP A 85 11.78 8.83 -3.38
N ALA A 86 10.77 8.47 -2.57
CA ALA A 86 9.58 7.78 -3.03
C ALA A 86 8.82 8.60 -4.08
N ILE A 87 8.62 9.89 -3.86
CA ILE A 87 7.95 10.78 -4.83
C ILE A 87 8.71 10.83 -6.16
N SER A 88 10.04 10.93 -6.10
CA SER A 88 10.87 11.02 -7.30
C SER A 88 11.01 9.71 -8.08
N ASN A 89 10.80 8.56 -7.44
CA ASN A 89 11.04 7.24 -8.03
C ASN A 89 9.78 6.36 -8.08
N TRP A 90 8.60 6.92 -7.80
CA TRP A 90 7.35 6.17 -7.74
C TRP A 90 6.99 5.59 -9.10
N ASP A 91 6.75 4.27 -9.13
CA ASP A 91 6.17 3.59 -10.28
C ASP A 91 4.96 2.75 -9.84
N ILE A 92 3.78 3.14 -10.30
CA ILE A 92 2.54 2.39 -10.04
C ILE A 92 2.53 1.03 -10.73
N HIS A 93 3.28 0.86 -11.82
CA HIS A 93 3.39 -0.41 -12.54
C HIS A 93 4.27 -1.43 -11.80
N ALA A 94 5.16 -0.97 -10.92
CA ALA A 94 5.97 -1.82 -10.05
C ALA A 94 5.15 -2.43 -8.89
N VAL A 95 3.98 -1.87 -8.57
CA VAL A 95 3.11 -2.42 -7.54
C VAL A 95 2.66 -3.83 -7.92
N PRO A 96 2.82 -4.85 -7.03
CA PRO A 96 2.43 -6.21 -7.34
C PRO A 96 0.95 -6.30 -7.71
N LYS A 97 0.63 -7.02 -8.79
CA LYS A 97 -0.74 -7.24 -9.27
C LYS A 97 -1.40 -8.41 -8.55
N LEU A 98 -1.36 -8.36 -7.23
CA LEU A 98 -1.91 -9.37 -6.33
C LEU A 98 -3.04 -8.77 -5.51
N ALA A 99 -4.03 -9.57 -5.14
CA ALA A 99 -5.04 -9.13 -4.18
C ALA A 99 -4.41 -8.91 -2.80
N ASN A 100 -3.58 -9.85 -2.36
CA ASN A 100 -3.01 -9.89 -1.01
C ASN A 100 -1.49 -10.09 -1.07
N ILE A 101 -0.76 -9.52 -0.10
CA ILE A 101 0.65 -9.84 0.17
C ILE A 101 0.77 -10.18 1.65
N ARG A 102 1.50 -11.27 1.95
CA ARG A 102 1.72 -11.73 3.33
C ARG A 102 2.73 -10.84 4.04
N GLU A 103 2.48 -10.56 5.31
CA GLU A 103 3.40 -9.76 6.14
C GLU A 103 4.78 -10.40 6.33
N THR A 104 4.90 -11.72 6.25
CA THR A 104 6.21 -12.42 6.30
C THR A 104 7.16 -11.97 5.18
N SER A 105 6.61 -11.55 4.03
CA SER A 105 7.39 -10.94 2.95
C SER A 105 7.97 -9.55 3.31
N LEU A 106 7.56 -8.95 4.43
CA LEU A 106 8.07 -7.66 4.94
C LEU A 106 9.20 -7.79 5.95
N THR A 107 9.48 -9.02 6.40
CA THR A 107 10.48 -9.32 7.44
C THR A 107 11.71 -10.04 6.92
N GLU A 108 11.69 -10.55 5.68
CA GLU A 108 12.84 -11.19 5.04
C GLU A 108 13.63 -10.18 4.19
N GLU A 109 14.63 -9.53 4.81
CA GLU A 109 15.89 -9.06 4.19
C GLU A 109 16.90 -8.63 5.27
#